data_AF-A0A1G9C8D8-F1
#
_entry.id   AF-A0A1G9C8D8-F1
#
_cell.length_a   1.000
_cell.length_b   1.000
_cell.length_c   1.000
_cell.angle_alpha   90.00
_cell.angle_beta   90.00
_cell.angle_gamma   90.00
#
_symmetry.space_group_name_H-M   'P 1'
#
loop_
_entity.id
_entity.type
_entity.pdbx_description
1 polymer ?
#
loop_
_entity_poly.entity_id
_entity_poly.type
_entity_poly.pdbx_seq_one_letter_code
_entity_poly.pdbx_strand_id
1 'polypeptide(L)'
;MDGLSEIVPIKELPRENGKVALFTATGGTLLDGTAPARFEFSPVPVMTAEAVGAPALGLLRLNGEEIPPAQMGRFAGGRLAANFQIRDLDGPGAQASLDAAARDIHDRFAAGPDPTLPPGAPGLFTDPGGAATAVPGLAQRLTVNAAADPAAGGALWRVRDGLQASAPGPVGNADLLLGMHEALGALRPSSLAGMSPVPRSAATLAADLSSWAASGRIEAERVLGGATAQSATFEAMRQQDGVDSDREMETLLALERAYASNAKVLQAVDEMLQTMLRLT
;
A
#
# COMPACT_ATOMS: atom_id res chain seq x y z
N MET A 1 -7.23 -10.34 -21.35
CA MET A 1 -7.61 -9.00 -20.84
C MET A 1 -7.64 -9.00 -19.32
N ASP A 2 -8.23 -10.02 -18.70
CA ASP A 2 -8.45 -10.13 -17.25
C ASP A 2 -7.18 -9.95 -16.40
N GLY A 3 -6.08 -10.62 -16.73
CA GLY A 3 -4.81 -10.44 -16.01
C GLY A 3 -4.17 -9.05 -16.17
N LEU A 4 -4.46 -8.33 -17.26
CA LEU A 4 -3.97 -6.96 -17.47
C LEU A 4 -4.79 -5.95 -16.65
N SER A 5 -6.11 -6.16 -16.52
CA SER A 5 -6.99 -5.32 -15.70
C SER A 5 -6.65 -5.31 -14.21
N GLU A 6 -6.02 -6.37 -13.69
CA GLU A 6 -5.49 -6.40 -12.31
C GLU A 6 -4.28 -5.48 -12.13
N ILE A 7 -3.47 -5.31 -13.18
CA ILE A 7 -2.26 -4.48 -13.14
C ILE A 7 -2.64 -3.01 -13.28
N VAL A 8 -3.46 -2.70 -14.30
CA VAL A 8 -3.98 -1.37 -14.57
C VAL A 8 -5.39 -1.50 -15.15
N PRO A 9 -6.40 -0.76 -14.66
CA PRO A 9 -7.75 -0.83 -15.21
C PRO A 9 -7.74 -0.45 -16.70
N ILE A 10 -8.38 -1.26 -17.54
CA ILE A 10 -8.40 -1.07 -18.99
C ILE A 10 -9.82 -0.83 -19.54
N LYS A 11 -9.89 -0.16 -20.68
CA LYS A 11 -11.07 0.01 -21.52
C LYS A 11 -10.75 -0.51 -22.91
N GLU A 12 -11.64 -1.34 -23.41
CA GLU A 12 -11.59 -1.88 -24.75
C GLU A 12 -12.45 -1.02 -25.67
N LEU A 13 -11.90 -0.63 -26.83
CA LEU A 13 -12.66 0.03 -27.89
C LEU A 13 -12.56 -0.78 -29.18
N PRO A 14 -13.68 -1.22 -29.77
CA PRO A 14 -13.67 -1.89 -31.06
C PRO A 14 -13.18 -0.93 -32.15
N ARG A 15 -12.42 -1.47 -33.10
CA ARG A 15 -11.96 -0.79 -34.32
C ARG A 15 -12.42 -1.58 -35.54
N GLU A 16 -12.35 -0.96 -36.71
CA GLU A 16 -12.70 -1.60 -37.97
C GLU A 16 -11.90 -2.89 -38.21
N ASN A 17 -12.49 -3.82 -38.97
CA ASN A 17 -11.89 -5.11 -39.33
C ASN A 17 -11.58 -6.02 -38.13
N GLY A 18 -12.39 -5.97 -37.08
CA GLY A 18 -12.24 -6.82 -35.89
C GLY A 18 -11.00 -6.50 -35.05
N LYS A 19 -10.38 -5.34 -35.27
CA LYS A 19 -9.27 -4.85 -34.45
C LYS A 19 -9.80 -4.25 -33.16
N VAL A 20 -8.91 -4.15 -32.17
CA VAL A 20 -9.22 -3.61 -30.85
C VAL A 20 -8.17 -2.58 -30.47
N ALA A 21 -8.62 -1.48 -29.85
CA ALA A 21 -7.75 -0.54 -29.16
C ALA A 21 -7.93 -0.69 -27.65
N LEU A 22 -6.82 -0.62 -26.92
CA LEU A 22 -6.79 -0.71 -25.46
C LEU A 22 -6.26 0.58 -24.87
N PHE A 23 -7.03 1.12 -23.93
CA PHE A 23 -6.65 2.26 -23.13
C PHE A 23 -6.75 1.90 -21.65
N THR A 24 -6.04 2.61 -20.78
CA THR A 24 -6.35 2.57 -19.36
C THR A 24 -7.70 3.25 -19.11
N ALA A 25 -8.34 2.95 -17.98
CA ALA A 25 -9.59 3.62 -17.61
C ALA A 25 -9.45 5.15 -17.51
N THR A 26 -8.23 5.64 -17.24
CA THR A 26 -7.86 7.05 -17.12
C THR A 26 -7.25 7.65 -18.41
N GLY A 27 -7.28 6.93 -19.53
CA GLY A 27 -6.99 7.47 -20.86
C GLY A 27 -5.54 7.32 -21.35
N GLY A 28 -4.70 6.54 -20.66
CA GLY A 28 -3.39 6.12 -21.16
C GLY A 28 -3.53 5.12 -22.30
N THR A 29 -2.73 5.24 -23.36
CA THR A 29 -2.77 4.31 -24.51
C THR A 29 -1.94 3.06 -24.22
N LEU A 30 -2.54 1.88 -24.39
CA LEU A 30 -1.87 0.58 -24.22
C LEU A 30 -1.70 -0.16 -25.56
N LEU A 31 -2.69 -0.03 -26.45
CA LEU A 31 -2.64 -0.56 -27.81
C LEU A 31 -3.53 0.31 -28.70
N ASP A 32 -2.96 0.94 -29.72
CA ASP A 32 -3.71 1.57 -30.81
C ASP A 32 -2.99 1.28 -32.13
N GLY A 33 -3.57 0.40 -32.96
CA GLY A 33 -2.93 -0.12 -34.16
C GLY A 33 -2.23 -1.46 -33.93
N THR A 34 -0.98 -1.61 -34.40
CA THR A 34 -0.26 -2.90 -34.41
C THR A 34 0.84 -3.01 -33.37
N ALA A 35 1.26 -1.90 -32.76
CA ALA A 35 2.34 -1.86 -31.78
C ALA A 35 1.77 -1.66 -30.37
N PRO A 36 1.92 -2.63 -29.45
CA PRO A 36 1.57 -2.44 -28.06
C PRO A 36 2.57 -1.50 -27.37
N ALA A 37 2.07 -0.75 -26.40
CA ALA A 37 2.87 0.04 -25.47
C ALA A 37 3.90 -0.86 -24.74
N ARG A 38 5.16 -0.41 -24.67
CA ARG A 38 6.21 -1.07 -23.90
C ARG A 38 6.46 -0.30 -22.61
N PHE A 39 6.24 -0.96 -21.49
CA PHE A 39 6.58 -0.43 -20.18
C PHE A 39 7.93 -0.96 -19.73
N GLU A 40 8.78 -0.08 -19.20
CA GLU A 40 10.08 -0.43 -18.65
C GLU A 40 10.21 0.20 -17.26
N PHE A 41 10.83 -0.51 -16.34
CA PHE A 41 11.09 -0.03 -14.99
C PHE A 41 12.48 -0.49 -14.58
N SER A 42 13.33 0.44 -14.15
CA SER A 42 14.65 0.13 -13.60
C SER A 42 14.55 0.08 -12.08
N PRO A 43 14.54 -1.12 -11.45
CA PRO A 43 14.45 -1.23 -10.01
C PRO A 43 15.71 -0.70 -9.34
N VAL A 44 15.54 -0.10 -8.17
CA VAL A 44 16.64 0.35 -7.33
C VAL A 44 16.72 -0.62 -6.15
N PRO A 45 17.84 -1.33 -5.96
CA PRO A 45 17.90 -2.49 -5.07
C PRO A 45 17.89 -2.13 -3.58
N VAL A 46 18.26 -0.89 -3.24
CA VAL A 46 18.27 -0.40 -1.85
C VAL A 46 17.56 0.94 -1.81
N MET A 47 16.49 1.01 -1.03
CA MET A 47 15.79 2.26 -0.71
C MET A 47 16.19 2.65 0.71
N THR A 48 16.83 3.80 0.87
CA THR A 48 17.14 4.36 2.19
C THR A 48 16.02 5.31 2.62
N ALA A 49 15.98 5.66 3.90
CA ALA A 49 14.97 6.59 4.42
C ALA A 49 15.05 7.98 3.75
N GLU A 50 16.21 8.34 3.19
CA GLU A 50 16.47 9.59 2.47
C GLU A 50 16.11 9.53 0.97
N ALA A 51 15.81 8.34 0.44
CA ALA A 51 15.62 8.13 -1.01
C ALA A 51 14.24 8.57 -1.53
N VAL A 52 13.30 8.89 -0.63
CA VAL A 52 11.90 9.21 -1.00
C VAL A 52 11.83 10.56 -1.72
N GLY A 53 11.27 10.57 -2.93
CA GLY A 53 11.18 11.78 -3.76
C GLY A 53 12.51 12.24 -4.39
N ALA A 54 13.58 11.47 -4.22
CA ALA A 54 14.84 11.70 -4.92
C ALA A 54 14.81 11.08 -6.33
N PRO A 55 15.60 11.60 -7.29
CA PRO A 55 15.78 10.98 -8.62
C PRO A 55 16.34 9.55 -8.58
N ALA A 56 16.66 9.03 -7.40
CA ALA A 56 17.18 7.70 -7.17
C ALA A 56 16.11 6.59 -7.22
N LEU A 57 14.81 6.90 -7.22
CA LEU A 57 13.76 5.87 -7.37
C LEU A 57 13.38 5.73 -8.84
N GLY A 58 13.44 4.51 -9.37
CA GLY A 58 13.11 4.23 -10.76
C GLY A 58 11.72 4.75 -11.11
N LEU A 59 11.60 5.43 -12.24
CA LEU A 59 10.32 5.85 -12.82
C LEU A 59 9.91 4.85 -13.91
N LEU A 60 8.60 4.79 -14.14
CA LEU A 60 8.04 3.99 -15.22
C LEU A 60 8.38 4.67 -16.55
N ARG A 61 8.87 3.93 -17.54
CA ARG A 61 9.08 4.41 -18.89
C ARG A 61 8.05 3.77 -19.82
N LEU A 62 7.58 4.53 -20.80
CA LEU A 62 6.68 4.12 -21.85
C LEU A 62 7.35 4.32 -23.20
N ASN A 63 7.50 3.25 -23.98
CA ASN A 63 8.14 3.27 -25.30
C ASN A 63 9.53 3.92 -25.29
N GLY A 64 10.29 3.70 -24.21
CA GLY A 64 11.63 4.27 -24.02
C GLY A 64 11.65 5.68 -23.43
N GLU A 65 10.52 6.36 -23.25
CA GLU A 65 10.45 7.68 -22.61
C GLU A 65 10.01 7.57 -21.15
N GLU A 66 10.66 8.30 -20.25
CA GLU A 66 10.25 8.36 -18.85
C GLU A 66 8.88 9.03 -18.70
N ILE A 67 8.00 8.43 -17.90
CA ILE A 67 6.69 8.99 -17.59
C ILE A 67 6.88 9.93 -16.39
N PRO A 68 6.72 11.25 -16.55
CA PRO A 68 6.88 12.16 -15.43
C PRO A 68 5.74 11.97 -14.41
N PRO A 69 5.94 12.34 -13.13
CA PRO A 69 4.93 12.17 -12.08
C PRO A 69 3.55 12.75 -12.44
N ALA A 70 3.52 13.90 -13.12
CA ALA A 70 2.29 14.55 -13.58
C ALA A 70 1.47 13.71 -14.59
N GLN A 71 2.11 12.77 -15.29
CA GLN A 71 1.46 11.88 -16.25
C GLN A 71 1.17 10.49 -15.68
N MET A 72 1.66 10.17 -14.48
CA MET A 72 1.45 8.87 -13.84
C MET A 72 -0.02 8.56 -13.57
N GLY A 73 -0.85 9.60 -13.37
CA GLY A 73 -2.31 9.46 -13.21
C GLY A 73 -3.01 8.79 -14.40
N ARG A 74 -2.41 8.83 -15.61
CA ARG A 74 -2.92 8.13 -16.80
C ARG A 74 -2.79 6.61 -16.70
N PHE A 75 -2.09 6.09 -15.70
CA PHE A 75 -1.92 4.67 -15.42
C PHE A 75 -2.37 4.32 -14.00
N ALA A 76 -3.22 5.16 -13.40
CA ALA A 76 -3.75 4.97 -12.06
C ALA A 76 -4.70 3.77 -11.96
N GLY A 77 -4.77 3.21 -10.74
CA GLY A 77 -5.55 2.03 -10.40
C GLY A 77 -4.76 0.72 -10.49
N GLY A 78 -5.42 -0.38 -10.10
CA GLY A 78 -4.82 -1.70 -10.09
C GLY A 78 -3.58 -1.81 -9.20
N ARG A 79 -2.83 -2.89 -9.37
CA ARG A 79 -1.60 -3.14 -8.60
C ARG A 79 -0.47 -2.16 -8.94
N LEU A 80 -0.43 -1.61 -10.15
CA LEU A 80 0.61 -0.67 -10.56
C LEU A 80 0.58 0.59 -9.68
N ALA A 81 -0.57 1.26 -9.61
CA ALA A 81 -0.71 2.46 -8.80
C ALA A 81 -0.55 2.16 -7.29
N ALA A 82 -1.07 1.02 -6.81
CA ALA A 82 -0.92 0.60 -5.42
C ALA A 82 0.55 0.42 -5.02
N ASN A 83 1.38 -0.16 -5.88
CA ASN A 83 2.81 -0.30 -5.61
C ASN A 83 3.52 1.05 -5.50
N PHE A 84 3.21 2.02 -6.37
CA PHE A 84 3.76 3.38 -6.27
C PHE A 84 3.27 4.11 -5.02
N GLN A 85 1.99 3.97 -4.66
CA GLN A 85 1.42 4.51 -3.43
C GLN A 85 2.17 4.01 -2.19
N ILE A 86 2.38 2.69 -2.10
CA ILE A 86 3.13 2.07 -0.99
C ILE A 86 4.57 2.58 -0.95
N ARG A 87 5.22 2.61 -2.12
CA ARG A 87 6.64 2.96 -2.23
C ARG A 87 6.90 4.44 -1.92
N ASP A 88 6.05 5.33 -2.42
CA ASP A 88 6.34 6.77 -2.46
C ASP A 88 5.62 7.55 -1.35
N LEU A 89 4.55 6.99 -0.76
CA LEU A 89 3.74 7.68 0.26
C LEU A 89 3.60 6.85 1.54
N ASP A 90 3.00 5.66 1.48
CA ASP A 90 2.59 4.96 2.70
C ASP A 90 3.80 4.42 3.47
N GLY A 91 4.76 3.78 2.78
CA GLY A 91 6.00 3.28 3.36
C GLY A 91 6.86 4.39 3.98
N PRO A 92 7.16 5.47 3.24
CA PRO A 92 7.83 6.65 3.77
C PRO A 92 7.11 7.30 4.97
N GLY A 93 5.78 7.41 4.92
CA GLY A 93 4.99 7.94 6.04
C GLY A 93 5.08 7.06 7.29
N ALA A 94 5.07 5.74 7.13
CA ALA A 94 5.28 4.80 8.22
C ALA A 94 6.68 4.92 8.81
N GLN A 95 7.70 5.00 7.97
CA GLN A 95 9.08 5.20 8.38
C GLN A 95 9.26 6.50 9.17
N ALA A 96 8.72 7.61 8.66
CA ALA A 96 8.78 8.90 9.35
C ALA A 96 8.11 8.87 10.73
N SER A 97 7.03 8.09 10.88
CA SER A 97 6.34 7.92 12.17
C SER A 97 7.18 7.13 13.17
N LEU A 98 7.87 6.07 12.71
CA LEU A 98 8.81 5.31 13.55
C LEU A 98 10.03 6.16 13.93
N ASP A 99 10.59 6.91 12.99
CA ASP A 99 11.74 7.79 13.21
C ASP A 99 11.42 8.91 14.21
N ALA A 100 10.21 9.47 14.16
CA ALA A 100 9.74 10.46 15.12
C ALA A 100 9.61 9.87 16.54
N ALA A 101 9.11 8.65 16.68
CA ALA A 101 9.06 7.96 17.98
C ALA A 101 10.46 7.63 18.51
N ALA A 102 11.37 7.16 17.64
CA ALA A 102 12.76 6.92 17.98
C ALA A 102 13.46 8.21 18.42
N ARG A 103 13.17 9.33 17.75
CA ARG A 103 13.68 10.65 18.13
C ARG A 103 13.17 11.11 19.49
N ASP A 104 11.89 10.91 19.80
CA ASP A 104 11.34 11.26 21.11
C ASP A 104 12.04 10.49 22.24
N ILE A 105 12.21 9.16 22.08
CA ILE A 105 12.96 8.33 23.02
C ILE A 105 14.42 8.79 23.13
N HIS A 106 15.12 8.98 22.01
CA HIS A 106 16.49 9.51 22.01
C HIS A 106 16.59 10.79 22.85
N ASP A 107 15.74 11.77 22.59
CA ASP A 107 15.83 13.07 23.23
C ASP A 107 15.42 13.03 24.71
N ARG A 108 14.52 12.12 25.13
CA ARG A 108 14.16 11.95 26.56
C ARG A 108 15.35 11.48 27.39
N PHE A 109 16.18 10.63 26.79
CA PHE A 109 17.35 10.04 27.43
C PHE A 109 18.67 10.66 27.00
N ALA A 110 18.63 11.86 26.40
CA ALA A 110 19.82 12.68 26.16
C ALA A 110 20.44 13.14 27.51
N ALA A 111 21.27 14.19 27.50
CA ALA A 111 21.93 14.67 28.72
C ALA A 111 20.99 15.13 29.87
N GLY A 112 19.68 15.25 29.64
CA GLY A 112 18.71 15.75 30.62
C GLY A 112 18.70 14.99 31.97
N PRO A 113 18.33 13.70 31.99
CA PRO A 113 18.28 12.93 33.23
C PRO A 113 19.65 12.58 33.82
N ASP A 114 20.72 12.54 33.02
CA ASP A 114 22.06 12.14 33.45
C ASP A 114 22.98 13.35 33.70
N PRO A 115 23.20 13.75 34.97
CA PRO A 115 24.01 14.92 35.29
C PRO A 115 25.50 14.73 35.02
N THR A 116 25.94 13.50 34.70
CA THR A 116 27.34 13.23 34.32
C THR A 116 27.63 13.62 32.88
N LEU A 117 26.60 13.85 32.06
CA LEU A 117 26.76 14.20 30.65
C LEU A 117 26.83 15.72 30.45
N PRO A 118 27.84 16.23 29.72
CA PRO A 118 27.83 17.61 29.29
C PRO A 118 26.75 17.85 28.21
N PRO A 119 26.30 19.10 28.02
CA PRO A 119 25.35 19.44 26.96
C PRO A 119 25.83 18.96 25.58
N GLY A 120 24.96 18.27 24.85
CA GLY A 120 25.26 17.72 23.52
C GLY A 120 25.99 16.37 23.51
N ALA A 121 26.35 15.81 24.68
CA ALA A 121 26.87 14.45 24.75
C ALA A 121 25.78 13.40 24.41
N PRO A 122 26.18 12.26 23.82
CA PRO A 122 25.25 11.16 23.55
C PRO A 122 24.69 10.59 24.85
N GLY A 123 23.37 10.46 24.89
CA GLY A 123 22.61 9.90 26.01
C GLY A 123 22.62 8.37 26.06
N LEU A 124 21.61 7.79 26.71
CA LEU A 124 21.44 6.32 26.80
C LEU A 124 21.13 5.68 25.45
N PHE A 125 20.36 6.36 24.61
CA PHE A 125 20.11 5.96 23.23
C PHE A 125 20.88 6.88 22.29
N THR A 126 21.54 6.30 21.30
CA THR A 126 22.51 6.97 20.42
C THR A 126 22.24 6.64 18.96
N ASP A 127 22.73 7.50 18.08
CA ASP A 127 22.82 7.27 16.63
C ASP A 127 24.29 6.99 16.32
N PRO A 128 24.61 5.74 15.94
CA PRO A 128 25.78 4.96 16.34
C PRO A 128 26.86 5.72 17.12
N GLY A 129 26.75 5.71 18.45
CA GLY A 129 27.74 6.28 19.38
C GLY A 129 27.69 7.81 19.53
N GLY A 130 26.93 8.52 18.70
CA GLY A 130 26.73 9.96 18.75
C GLY A 130 25.30 10.36 19.12
N ALA A 131 25.08 11.67 19.25
CA ALA A 131 23.73 12.23 19.34
C ALA A 131 23.06 12.18 17.95
N ALA A 132 21.76 11.88 17.91
CA ALA A 132 20.99 11.86 16.68
C ALA A 132 20.89 13.27 16.06
N THR A 133 21.50 13.45 14.90
CA THR A 133 21.45 14.71 14.12
C THR A 133 20.49 14.63 12.94
N ALA A 134 20.34 13.45 12.34
CA ALA A 134 19.38 13.19 11.26
C ALA A 134 18.22 12.31 11.76
N VAL A 135 16.99 12.73 11.44
CA VAL A 135 15.77 11.99 11.81
C VAL A 135 15.45 10.85 10.84
N PRO A 136 15.52 11.02 9.49
CA PRO A 136 15.23 9.92 8.57
C PRO A 136 16.13 8.71 8.86
N GLY A 137 15.53 7.52 9.00
CA GLY A 137 16.22 6.26 9.28
C GLY A 137 16.62 6.04 10.74
N LEU A 138 16.38 7.00 11.62
CA LEU A 138 16.82 6.92 13.01
C LEU A 138 16.28 5.69 13.74
N ALA A 139 15.04 5.26 13.47
CA ALA A 139 14.46 4.09 14.11
C ALA A 139 15.25 2.80 13.86
N GLN A 140 15.95 2.72 12.72
CA GLN A 140 16.79 1.55 12.37
C GLN A 140 18.22 1.69 12.89
N ARG A 141 18.68 2.92 13.14
CA ARG A 141 20.04 3.21 13.60
C ARG A 141 20.15 3.35 15.12
N LEU A 142 19.04 3.57 15.82
CA LEU A 142 19.02 3.82 17.25
C LEU A 142 19.61 2.62 18.01
N THR A 143 20.64 2.88 18.80
CA THR A 143 21.37 1.88 19.59
C THR A 143 21.50 2.33 21.03
N VAL A 144 21.71 1.38 21.95
CA VAL A 144 22.07 1.71 23.33
C VAL A 144 23.53 2.17 23.37
N ASN A 145 23.82 3.17 24.20
CA ASN A 145 25.16 3.67 24.40
C ASN A 145 26.09 2.55 24.90
N ALA A 146 27.19 2.33 24.18
CA ALA A 146 28.15 1.27 24.48
C ALA A 146 28.73 1.35 25.90
N ALA A 147 28.75 2.54 26.52
CA ALA A 147 29.18 2.69 27.92
C ALA A 147 28.29 1.89 28.88
N ALA A 148 27.00 1.72 28.59
CA ALA A 148 26.06 0.96 29.41
C ALA A 148 25.94 -0.52 29.01
N ASP A 149 26.56 -0.97 27.91
CA ASP A 149 26.41 -2.32 27.36
C ASP A 149 27.64 -3.21 27.68
N PRO A 150 27.51 -4.22 28.55
CA PRO A 150 28.58 -5.16 28.84
C PRO A 150 29.10 -5.94 27.63
N ALA A 151 28.26 -6.21 26.63
CA ALA A 151 28.68 -6.92 25.41
C ALA A 151 29.59 -6.05 24.53
N ALA A 152 29.48 -4.73 24.65
CA ALA A 152 30.33 -3.74 23.99
C ALA A 152 31.52 -3.26 24.86
N GLY A 153 31.73 -3.89 26.03
CA GLY A 153 32.81 -3.51 26.97
C GLY A 153 32.43 -2.42 27.97
N GLY A 154 31.17 -2.01 28.01
CA GLY A 154 30.60 -1.11 29.01
C GLY A 154 30.21 -1.81 30.31
N ALA A 155 29.40 -1.13 31.13
CA ALA A 155 28.96 -1.67 32.41
C ALA A 155 27.55 -1.19 32.81
N LEU A 156 26.70 -2.13 33.24
CA LEU A 156 25.30 -1.87 33.60
C LEU A 156 25.12 -0.84 34.73
N TRP A 157 26.08 -0.74 35.65
CA TRP A 157 26.01 0.22 36.75
C TRP A 157 25.96 1.68 36.25
N ARG A 158 26.41 1.95 35.02
CA ARG A 158 26.33 3.29 34.39
C ARG A 158 24.91 3.72 34.04
N VAL A 159 23.97 2.78 33.89
CA VAL A 159 22.54 3.13 33.77
C VAL A 159 22.01 3.77 35.06
N ARG A 160 22.58 3.39 36.21
CA ARG A 160 22.23 3.93 37.53
C ARG A 160 23.08 5.15 37.92
N ASP A 161 24.39 5.08 37.68
CA ASP A 161 25.31 6.10 38.21
C ASP A 161 25.69 7.17 37.19
N GLY A 162 25.30 6.99 35.92
CA GLY A 162 25.60 7.90 34.83
C GLY A 162 26.60 7.34 33.82
N LEU A 163 26.42 7.68 32.55
CA LEU A 163 27.20 7.17 31.44
C LEU A 163 28.66 7.60 31.49
N GLN A 164 28.97 8.76 32.06
CA GLN A 164 30.34 9.28 32.23
C GLN A 164 30.86 9.19 33.67
N ALA A 165 30.16 8.48 34.58
CA ALA A 165 30.65 8.28 35.93
C ALA A 165 32.02 7.57 35.98
N SER A 166 32.92 7.98 36.87
CA SER A 166 34.28 7.42 36.96
C SER A 166 34.34 6.09 37.71
N ALA A 167 33.41 5.84 38.62
CA ALA A 167 33.31 4.61 39.41
C ALA A 167 31.84 4.33 39.81
N PRO A 168 31.49 3.08 40.17
CA PRO A 168 30.17 2.75 40.70
C PRO A 168 29.87 3.52 41.99
N GLY A 169 28.67 4.10 42.05
CA GLY A 169 28.12 4.76 43.22
C GLY A 169 27.43 3.79 44.20
N PRO A 170 26.79 4.32 45.27
CA PRO A 170 26.04 3.53 46.22
C PRO A 170 24.93 2.72 45.54
N VAL A 171 24.84 1.43 45.82
CA VAL A 171 23.91 0.52 45.11
C VAL A 171 22.43 0.87 45.29
N GLY A 172 22.09 1.59 46.36
CA GLY A 172 20.73 2.07 46.65
C GLY A 172 20.40 3.45 46.09
N ASN A 173 21.32 4.11 45.38
CA ASN A 173 21.01 5.38 44.71
C ASN A 173 20.15 5.11 43.47
N ALA A 174 18.94 5.66 43.45
CA ALA A 174 17.99 5.52 42.34
C ALA A 174 17.70 6.85 41.62
N ASP A 175 18.44 7.92 41.93
CA ASP A 175 18.13 9.28 41.45
C ASP A 175 18.08 9.35 39.92
N LEU A 176 19.07 8.79 39.22
CA LEU A 176 19.09 8.75 37.75
C LEU A 176 17.95 7.90 37.18
N LEU A 177 17.66 6.75 37.80
CA LEU A 177 16.57 5.86 37.35
C LEU A 177 15.20 6.54 37.53
N LEU A 178 15.03 7.31 38.60
CA LEU A 178 13.83 8.12 38.82
C LEU A 178 13.76 9.27 37.82
N GLY A 179 14.88 9.95 37.53
CA GLY A 179 14.95 10.98 36.49
C GLY A 179 14.61 10.43 35.10
N MET A 180 15.04 9.22 34.76
CA MET A 180 14.64 8.52 33.53
C MET A 180 13.13 8.22 33.50
N HIS A 181 12.55 7.80 34.64
CA HIS A 181 11.10 7.61 34.77
C HIS A 181 10.32 8.91 34.57
N GLU A 182 10.78 10.01 35.19
CA GLU A 182 10.21 11.34 34.99
C GLU A 182 10.34 11.80 33.54
N ALA A 183 11.47 11.53 32.88
CA ALA A 183 11.69 11.86 31.48
C ALA A 183 10.69 11.13 30.54
N LEU A 184 10.27 9.91 30.89
CA LEU A 184 9.19 9.20 30.17
C LEU A 184 7.81 9.83 30.40
N GLY A 185 7.55 10.32 31.62
CA GLY A 185 6.31 11.00 32.00
C GLY A 185 6.20 12.44 31.50
N ALA A 186 7.31 13.10 31.20
CA ALA A 186 7.35 14.49 30.77
C ALA A 186 6.53 14.72 29.49
N LEU A 187 5.73 15.79 29.48
CA LEU A 187 4.93 16.15 28.32
C LEU A 187 5.80 16.92 27.31
N ARG A 188 5.99 16.34 26.13
CA ARG A 188 6.78 16.94 25.04
C ARG A 188 5.94 17.07 23.77
N PRO A 189 6.10 18.14 22.98
CA PRO A 189 5.41 18.28 21.70
C PRO A 189 5.62 17.04 20.82
N SER A 190 4.54 16.49 20.27
CA SER A 190 4.65 15.34 19.36
C SER A 190 5.23 15.77 18.02
N SER A 191 6.14 14.95 17.49
CA SER A 191 6.73 15.08 16.15
C SER A 191 6.18 14.05 15.16
N LEU A 192 5.16 13.26 15.55
CA LEU A 192 4.53 12.28 14.65
C LEU A 192 3.85 12.98 13.47
N ALA A 193 4.12 12.48 12.26
CA ALA A 193 3.52 12.99 11.03
C ALA A 193 2.00 12.87 11.06
N GLY A 194 1.30 13.91 10.59
CA GLY A 194 -0.17 13.91 10.52
C GLY A 194 -0.88 14.04 11.87
N MET A 195 -0.15 14.25 12.97
CA MET A 195 -0.73 14.47 14.30
C MET A 195 -0.55 15.92 14.78
N SER A 196 -1.47 16.36 15.64
CA SER A 196 -1.35 17.66 16.31
C SER A 196 -0.15 17.68 17.26
N PRO A 197 0.60 18.80 17.35
CA PRO A 197 1.79 18.94 18.21
C PRO A 197 1.45 19.07 19.71
N VAL A 198 0.26 18.65 20.13
CA VAL A 198 -0.15 18.62 21.55
C VAL A 198 0.91 17.86 22.36
N PRO A 199 1.36 18.38 23.51
CA PRO A 199 2.34 17.70 24.35
C PRO A 199 1.85 16.34 24.87
N ARG A 200 2.72 15.32 24.81
CA ARG A 200 2.42 13.94 25.23
C ARG A 200 3.56 13.30 26.01
N SER A 201 3.20 12.34 26.87
CA SER A 201 4.15 11.43 27.49
C SER A 201 4.63 10.37 26.49
N ALA A 202 5.72 9.67 26.81
CA ALA A 202 6.21 8.57 25.98
C ALA A 202 5.15 7.45 25.80
N ALA A 203 4.42 7.14 26.88
CA ALA A 203 3.37 6.12 26.86
C ALA A 203 2.20 6.51 25.94
N THR A 204 1.77 7.77 26.01
CA THR A 204 0.73 8.29 25.11
C THR A 204 1.21 8.29 23.66
N LEU A 205 2.46 8.69 23.40
CA LEU A 205 3.04 8.65 22.05
C LEU A 205 3.04 7.23 21.46
N ALA A 206 3.40 6.23 22.26
CA ALA A 206 3.37 4.83 21.84
C ALA A 206 1.95 4.31 21.55
N ALA A 207 0.98 4.73 22.37
CA ALA A 207 -0.44 4.41 22.16
C ALA A 207 -0.98 5.07 20.87
N ASP A 208 -0.56 6.31 20.60
CA ASP A 208 -0.92 7.05 19.39
C ASP A 208 -0.34 6.41 18.13
N LEU A 209 0.93 6.00 18.16
CA LEU A 209 1.57 5.29 17.05
C LEU A 209 0.84 3.96 16.74
N SER A 210 0.47 3.22 17.79
CA SER A 210 -0.31 1.98 17.65
C SER A 210 -1.69 2.24 17.08
N SER A 211 -2.35 3.30 17.53
CA SER A 211 -3.67 3.72 17.05
C SER A 211 -3.62 4.15 15.59
N TRP A 212 -2.60 4.93 15.21
CA TRP A 212 -2.35 5.34 13.84
C TRP A 212 -2.19 4.13 12.90
N ALA A 213 -1.36 3.15 13.30
CA ALA A 213 -1.17 1.92 12.52
C ALA A 213 -2.47 1.09 12.40
N ALA A 214 -3.24 0.97 13.49
CA ALA A 214 -4.51 0.27 13.48
C ALA A 214 -5.56 0.96 12.60
N SER A 215 -5.67 2.29 12.67
CA SER A 215 -6.57 3.07 11.82
C SER A 215 -6.19 2.95 10.34
N GLY A 216 -4.90 3.00 10.02
CA GLY A 216 -4.41 2.78 8.64
C GLY A 216 -4.79 1.39 8.11
N ARG A 217 -4.65 0.34 8.94
CA ARG A 217 -5.08 -1.02 8.56
C ARG A 217 -6.58 -1.10 8.31
N ILE A 218 -7.40 -0.57 9.21
CA ILE A 218 -8.87 -0.59 9.07
C ILE A 218 -9.31 0.12 7.79
N GLU A 219 -8.68 1.26 7.47
CA GLU A 219 -8.97 1.97 6.23
C GLU A 219 -8.58 1.17 4.99
N ALA A 220 -7.40 0.53 4.99
CA ALA A 220 -7.00 -0.36 3.91
C ALA A 220 -7.94 -1.57 3.74
N GLU A 221 -8.39 -2.18 4.84
CA GLU A 221 -9.39 -3.26 4.82
C GLU A 221 -10.74 -2.78 4.27
N ARG A 222 -11.17 -1.56 4.62
CA ARG A 222 -12.39 -0.94 4.09
C ARG A 222 -12.30 -0.74 2.57
N VAL A 223 -11.17 -0.22 2.09
CA VAL A 223 -10.91 -0.03 0.65
C VAL A 223 -10.92 -1.37 -0.09
N LEU A 224 -10.22 -2.38 0.44
CA LEU A 224 -10.20 -3.73 -0.13
C LEU A 224 -11.58 -4.38 -0.17
N GLY A 225 -12.34 -4.28 0.94
CA GLY A 225 -13.70 -4.81 1.03
C GLY A 225 -14.64 -4.18 0.01
N GLY A 226 -14.56 -2.85 -0.15
CA GLY A 226 -15.32 -2.11 -1.16
C GLY A 226 -14.99 -2.55 -2.59
N ALA A 227 -13.69 -2.64 -2.91
CA ALA A 227 -13.23 -3.09 -4.24
C ALA A 227 -13.66 -4.54 -4.54
N THR A 228 -13.57 -5.42 -3.55
CA THR A 228 -13.98 -6.83 -3.68
C THR A 228 -15.48 -6.96 -3.91
N ALA A 229 -16.30 -6.22 -3.15
CA ALA A 229 -17.75 -6.21 -3.32
C ALA A 229 -18.15 -5.68 -4.71
N GLN A 230 -17.50 -4.61 -5.18
CA GLN A 230 -17.72 -4.08 -6.52
C GLN A 230 -17.36 -5.09 -7.62
N SER A 231 -16.21 -5.76 -7.50
CA SER A 231 -15.78 -6.80 -8.44
C SER A 231 -16.79 -7.96 -8.49
N ALA A 232 -17.22 -8.45 -7.33
CA ALA A 232 -18.22 -9.52 -7.24
C ALA A 232 -19.56 -9.11 -7.88
N THR A 233 -19.96 -7.84 -7.74
CA THR A 233 -21.18 -7.31 -8.36
C THR A 233 -21.07 -7.29 -9.89
N PHE A 234 -19.95 -6.83 -10.45
CA PHE A 234 -19.75 -6.85 -11.90
C PHE A 234 -19.63 -8.26 -12.46
N GLU A 235 -19.06 -9.18 -11.71
CA GLU A 235 -19.01 -10.59 -12.07
C GLU A 235 -20.42 -11.22 -12.10
N ALA A 236 -21.25 -10.93 -11.10
CA ALA A 236 -22.64 -11.37 -11.09
C ALA A 236 -23.44 -10.79 -12.28
N MET A 237 -23.26 -9.50 -12.59
CA MET A 237 -23.87 -8.87 -13.77
C MET A 237 -23.42 -9.52 -15.08
N ARG A 238 -22.10 -9.76 -15.26
CA ARG A 238 -21.57 -10.47 -16.43
C ARG A 238 -22.15 -11.87 -16.58
N GLN A 239 -22.36 -12.59 -15.47
CA GLN A 239 -22.96 -13.93 -15.51
C GLN A 239 -24.46 -13.88 -15.85
N GLN A 240 -25.17 -12.83 -15.43
CA GLN A 240 -26.58 -12.62 -15.77
C GLN A 240 -26.79 -12.20 -17.23
N ASP A 241 -25.92 -11.33 -17.74
CA ASP A 241 -25.92 -10.90 -19.15
C ASP A 241 -25.24 -11.94 -20.07
N GLY A 242 -24.64 -12.98 -19.49
CA GLY A 242 -24.02 -14.09 -20.19
C GLY A 242 -25.09 -14.93 -20.89
N VAL A 243 -25.30 -14.66 -22.17
CA VAL A 243 -26.15 -15.47 -23.04
C VAL A 243 -25.50 -16.85 -23.19
N ASP A 244 -26.11 -17.87 -22.59
CA ASP A 244 -25.71 -19.26 -22.78
C ASP A 244 -26.06 -19.66 -24.23
N SER A 245 -25.04 -19.58 -25.09
CA SER A 245 -25.19 -19.81 -26.53
C SER A 245 -25.69 -21.22 -26.83
N ASP A 246 -25.41 -22.19 -25.95
CA ASP A 246 -25.91 -23.56 -26.09
C ASP A 246 -27.41 -23.61 -25.81
N ARG A 247 -27.87 -22.86 -24.79
CA ARG A 247 -29.29 -22.74 -24.45
C ARG A 247 -30.10 -21.93 -25.48
N GLU A 248 -29.52 -20.87 -26.02
CA GLU A 248 -30.13 -20.13 -27.15
C GLU A 248 -30.19 -20.99 -28.41
N MET A 249 -29.16 -21.80 -28.69
CA MET A 249 -29.14 -22.71 -29.83
C MET A 249 -30.13 -23.87 -29.66
N GLU A 250 -30.26 -24.43 -28.45
CA GLU A 250 -31.31 -25.40 -28.12
C GLU A 250 -32.71 -24.80 -28.33
N THR A 251 -32.91 -23.55 -27.90
CA THR A 251 -34.19 -22.82 -28.06
C THR A 251 -34.50 -22.53 -29.53
N LEU A 252 -33.49 -22.12 -30.32
CA LEU A 252 -33.62 -21.93 -31.76
C LEU A 252 -33.93 -23.23 -32.49
N LEU A 253 -33.25 -24.34 -32.16
CA LEU A 253 -33.52 -25.66 -32.75
C LEU A 253 -34.91 -26.19 -32.38
N ALA A 254 -35.36 -25.95 -31.15
CA ALA A 254 -36.72 -26.29 -30.72
C ALA A 254 -37.76 -25.46 -31.48
N LEU A 255 -37.49 -24.17 -31.69
CA LEU A 255 -38.35 -23.28 -32.46
C LEU A 255 -38.41 -23.70 -33.94
N GLU A 256 -37.27 -24.00 -34.57
CA GLU A 256 -37.20 -24.52 -35.94
C GLU A 256 -37.99 -25.83 -36.10
N ARG A 257 -37.85 -26.76 -35.14
CA ARG A 257 -38.62 -28.02 -35.15
C ARG A 257 -40.12 -27.77 -35.00
N ALA A 258 -40.53 -26.84 -34.14
CA ALA A 258 -41.92 -26.47 -33.96
C ALA A 258 -42.51 -25.83 -35.24
N TYR A 259 -41.76 -24.94 -35.91
CA TYR A 259 -42.15 -24.37 -37.21
C TYR A 259 -42.24 -25.43 -38.31
N ALA A 260 -41.25 -26.33 -38.41
CA ALA A 260 -41.27 -27.42 -39.37
C ALA A 260 -42.44 -28.40 -39.13
N SER A 261 -42.80 -28.64 -37.86
CA SER A 261 -43.96 -29.45 -37.48
C SER A 261 -45.27 -28.75 -37.86
N ASN A 262 -45.43 -27.47 -37.56
CA ASN A 262 -46.61 -26.69 -37.93
C ASN A 262 -46.81 -26.62 -39.45
N ALA A 263 -45.72 -26.51 -40.21
CA ALA A 263 -45.77 -26.54 -41.68
C ALA A 263 -46.27 -27.90 -42.22
N LYS A 264 -45.86 -29.02 -41.61
CA LYS A 264 -46.36 -30.36 -41.98
C LYS A 264 -47.83 -30.56 -41.64
N VAL A 265 -48.30 -30.03 -40.51
CA VAL A 265 -49.72 -30.07 -40.14
C VAL A 265 -50.56 -29.27 -41.15
N LEU A 266 -50.10 -28.09 -41.55
CA LEU A 266 -50.76 -27.29 -42.58
C LEU A 266 -50.80 -28.00 -43.94
N GLN A 267 -49.71 -28.66 -44.35
CA GLN A 267 -49.69 -29.48 -45.57
C GLN A 267 -50.67 -30.65 -45.51
N ALA A 268 -50.74 -31.36 -44.39
CA ALA A 268 -51.68 -32.47 -44.23
C ALA A 268 -53.15 -32.00 -44.28
N VAL A 269 -53.44 -30.83 -43.67
CA VAL A 269 -54.78 -30.22 -43.75
C VAL A 269 -55.12 -29.81 -45.18
N ASP A 270 -54.18 -29.22 -45.92
CA ASP A 270 -54.37 -28.88 -47.33
C ASP A 270 -54.64 -30.13 -48.19
N GLU A 271 -53.90 -31.22 -47.96
CA GLU A 271 -54.10 -32.50 -48.64
C GLU A 271 -55.49 -33.12 -48.35
N MET A 272 -55.95 -33.02 -47.11
CA MET A 272 -57.30 -33.47 -46.73
C MET A 272 -58.40 -32.61 -47.38
N LEU A 273 -58.22 -31.28 -47.42
CA LEU A 273 -59.16 -30.37 -48.10
C LEU A 273 -59.22 -30.64 -49.62
N GLN A 274 -58.06 -30.84 -50.26
CA GLN A 274 -58.00 -31.21 -51.68
C GLN A 274 -58.62 -32.58 -51.97
N THR A 275 -58.56 -33.52 -51.02
CA THR A 275 -59.19 -34.84 -51.17
C THR A 275 -60.71 -34.72 -51.05
N MET A 276 -61.22 -33.89 -50.13
CA MET A 276 -62.66 -33.61 -50.02
C MET A 276 -63.20 -32.90 -51.26
N LEU A 277 -62.48 -31.91 -51.81
CA LEU A 277 -62.86 -31.20 -53.03
C LEU A 277 -62.86 -32.07 -54.30
N ARG A 278 -62.18 -33.22 -54.29
CA ARG A 278 -62.13 -34.16 -55.42
C ARG A 278 -63.25 -35.20 -55.41
N LEU A 279 -63.92 -35.35 -54.27
CA LEU A 279 -65.01 -36.32 -54.04
C LEU A 279 -66.41 -35.68 -54.12
N THR A 280 -66.48 -34.40 -54.50
CA THR A 280 -67.70 -33.65 -54.82
C THR A 280 -67.66 -33.22 -56.28
#